data_AF-A0A0A8JNY4-F1
#
_entry.id   AF-A0A0A8JNY4-F1
#
_cell.length_a   1.000
_cell.length_b   1.000
_cell.length_c   1.000
_cell.angle_alpha   90.00
_cell.angle_beta   90.00
_cell.angle_gamma   90.00
#
_symmetry.space_group_name_H-M   'P 1'
#
loop_
_entity.id
_entity.type
_entity.pdbx_description
1 polymer ?
#
loop_
_entity_poly.entity_id
_entity_poly.type
_entity_poly.pdbx_seq_one_letter_code
_entity_poly.pdbx_strand_id
1 'polypeptide(L)'
;MEHSKYVAISLECGKCSRGWSIKNEDFQKAIIKCENPECDNEFTVYEGMKNGLKSKDHIVPKTFLANDIFKQMINLKLGYSVYVNLPETIKKVYTVNLFPFTEGSYLVGTTQLEKNGFIIMSSLNDETEIESIGKEIQILAMVHAKTDDYEEPWLHLLSYALEQYNSEDYMTSVLLSQISLEAYVDTTLTKGYKEIGLDDDSISRFIEATHMPVKVNSLMSNLFGTKLATMKNYNDWEKKVLKMRNLIAHGKKTVVTEAEAKMAYDTVVDSIFHLIEGVDNHYKRKLSEA
;
A
#
# COMPACT_ATOMS: atom_id res chain seq x y z
N MET A 1 9.50 4.85 15.17
CA MET A 1 9.24 4.44 13.78
C MET A 1 8.80 5.65 12.99
N GLU A 2 9.25 5.82 11.75
CA GLU A 2 8.85 6.97 10.91
C GLU A 2 7.47 6.71 10.29
N HIS A 3 6.41 7.24 10.91
CA HIS A 3 5.04 7.07 10.45
C HIS A 3 4.70 7.81 9.15
N SER A 4 5.53 8.79 8.77
CA SER A 4 5.42 9.54 7.50
C SER A 4 5.40 8.62 6.27
N LYS A 5 6.04 7.46 6.36
CA LYS A 5 6.12 6.46 5.29
C LYS A 5 4.80 5.79 4.93
N TYR A 6 3.78 5.95 5.76
CA TYR A 6 2.49 5.29 5.60
C TYR A 6 1.34 6.27 5.35
N VAL A 7 1.61 7.58 5.27
CA VAL A 7 0.59 8.64 5.14
C VAL A 7 -0.24 8.52 3.85
N ALA A 8 0.31 7.90 2.80
CA ALA A 8 -0.45 7.65 1.58
C ALA A 8 -1.37 6.42 1.62
N ILE A 9 -1.26 5.58 2.66
CA ILE A 9 -2.23 4.52 2.89
C ILE A 9 -3.51 5.19 3.37
N SER A 10 -4.66 4.77 2.86
CA SER A 10 -5.95 5.20 3.39
C SER A 10 -6.30 4.40 4.64
N LEU A 11 -6.94 5.06 5.62
CA LEU A 11 -7.74 4.35 6.61
C LEU A 11 -9.06 4.01 5.98
N GLU A 12 -9.51 2.77 6.17
CA GLU A 12 -10.86 2.38 5.82
C GLU A 12 -11.59 1.78 7.01
N CYS A 13 -12.81 2.24 7.24
CA CYS A 13 -13.68 1.67 8.25
C CYS A 13 -14.18 0.29 7.80
N GLY A 14 -13.84 -0.77 8.52
CA GLY A 14 -14.28 -2.13 8.22
C GLY A 14 -15.79 -2.38 8.34
N LYS A 15 -16.56 -1.42 8.86
CA LYS A 15 -18.03 -1.53 9.01
C LYS A 15 -18.81 -0.84 7.89
N CYS A 16 -18.36 0.34 7.44
CA CYS A 16 -19.09 1.14 6.43
C CYS A 16 -18.26 1.44 5.18
N SER A 17 -17.06 0.87 5.06
CA SER A 17 -16.11 1.02 3.96
C SER A 17 -15.72 2.47 3.64
N ARG A 18 -16.00 3.42 4.54
CA ARG A 18 -15.60 4.81 4.35
C ARG A 18 -14.09 4.91 4.49
N GLY A 19 -13.44 5.44 3.46
CA GLY A 19 -12.00 5.69 3.42
C GLY A 19 -11.64 7.16 3.66
N TRP A 20 -10.50 7.42 4.30
CA TRP A 20 -9.89 8.76 4.37
C TRP A 20 -8.36 8.68 4.45
N SER A 21 -7.69 9.79 4.13
CA SER A 21 -6.22 9.88 4.20
C SER A 21 -5.73 9.90 5.63
N ILE A 22 -4.64 9.17 5.90
CA ILE A 22 -3.99 9.13 7.21
C ILE A 22 -3.30 10.45 7.51
N LYS A 23 -3.38 10.90 8.77
CA LYS A 23 -2.60 12.04 9.27
C LYS A 23 -1.62 11.57 10.34
N ASN A 24 -0.54 12.34 10.55
CA ASN A 24 0.47 12.00 11.57
C ASN A 24 -0.14 11.91 12.99
N GLU A 25 -1.16 12.71 13.29
CA GLU A 25 -1.84 12.69 14.58
C GLU A 25 -2.61 11.39 14.81
N ASP A 26 -2.98 10.66 13.76
CA ASP A 26 -3.73 9.41 13.88
C ASP A 26 -2.88 8.28 14.49
N PHE A 27 -1.56 8.30 14.30
CA PHE A 27 -0.64 7.33 14.94
C PHE A 27 -0.41 7.59 16.44
N GLN A 28 -0.78 8.77 16.92
CA GLN A 28 -0.71 9.13 18.34
C GLN A 28 -1.98 8.69 19.10
N LYS A 29 -3.07 8.41 18.38
CA LYS A 29 -4.33 7.94 18.98
C LYS A 29 -4.28 6.43 19.19
N ALA A 30 -4.71 5.98 20.36
CA ALA A 30 -4.89 4.54 20.60
C ALA A 30 -6.05 3.97 19.78
N ILE A 31 -7.12 4.76 19.61
CA ILE A 31 -8.34 4.40 18.90
C ILE A 31 -8.76 5.56 17.99
N ILE A 32 -9.17 5.23 16.77
CA ILE A 32 -9.75 6.13 15.79
C ILE A 32 -11.24 5.83 15.69
N LYS A 33 -12.05 6.89 15.74
CA LYS A 33 -13.48 6.82 15.45
C LYS A 33 -13.73 7.05 13.97
N CYS A 34 -14.63 6.27 13.37
CA CYS A 34 -15.02 6.45 11.97
C CYS A 34 -15.51 7.87 11.68
N GLU A 35 -15.07 8.46 10.56
CA GLU A 35 -15.51 9.81 10.14
C GLU A 35 -16.94 9.85 9.58
N ASN A 36 -17.60 8.70 9.40
CA ASN A 36 -19.02 8.67 9.04
C ASN A 36 -19.86 8.94 10.29
N PRO A 37 -20.64 10.04 10.36
CA PRO A 37 -21.49 10.34 11.52
C PRO A 37 -22.51 9.25 11.84
N GLU A 38 -22.89 8.42 10.85
CA GLU A 38 -23.82 7.31 11.01
C GLU A 38 -23.13 5.99 11.42
N CYS A 39 -21.80 6.01 11.56
CA CYS A 39 -21.00 4.83 11.89
C CYS A 39 -20.19 5.07 13.17
N ASP A 40 -20.62 4.48 14.28
CA ASP A 40 -19.88 4.52 15.55
C ASP A 40 -18.78 3.43 15.64
N ASN A 41 -18.16 3.05 14.52
CA ASN A 41 -17.09 2.06 14.56
C ASN A 41 -15.80 2.67 15.11
N GLU A 42 -15.12 1.92 15.96
CA GLU A 42 -13.83 2.27 16.57
C GLU A 42 -12.80 1.20 16.20
N PHE A 43 -11.60 1.63 15.83
CA PHE A 43 -10.54 0.74 15.37
C PHE A 43 -9.16 1.42 15.53
N THR A 44 -8.07 0.65 15.45
CA THR A 44 -6.70 1.22 15.50
C THR A 44 -6.26 1.75 14.14
N VAL A 45 -5.28 2.64 14.09
CA VAL A 45 -4.71 3.12 12.81
C VAL A 45 -4.29 1.95 11.90
N TYR A 46 -3.67 0.92 12.48
CA TYR A 46 -3.22 -0.28 11.77
C TYR A 46 -4.39 -1.12 11.25
N GLU A 47 -5.49 -1.22 12.01
CA GLU A 47 -6.70 -1.88 11.54
C GLU A 47 -7.33 -1.15 10.35
N GLY A 48 -7.40 0.18 10.40
CA GLY A 48 -7.88 0.99 9.28
C GLY A 48 -7.03 0.82 8.02
N MET A 49 -5.71 0.80 8.17
CA MET A 49 -4.77 0.53 7.06
C MET A 49 -4.96 -0.87 6.47
N LYS A 50 -5.10 -1.89 7.31
CA LYS A 50 -5.38 -3.28 6.86
C LYS A 50 -6.66 -3.33 6.05
N ASN A 51 -7.74 -2.71 6.52
CA ASN A 51 -9.00 -2.67 5.81
C ASN A 51 -8.84 -1.97 4.45
N GLY A 52 -8.18 -0.80 4.44
CA GLY A 52 -7.94 -0.02 3.24
C GLY A 52 -7.09 -0.75 2.20
N LEU A 53 -6.19 -1.64 2.62
CA LEU A 53 -5.39 -2.48 1.71
C LEU A 53 -6.13 -3.70 1.17
N LYS A 54 -7.19 -4.14 1.84
CA LYS A 54 -7.95 -5.36 1.52
C LYS A 54 -9.27 -5.08 0.80
N SER A 55 -9.67 -3.81 0.76
CA SER A 55 -10.88 -3.34 0.11
C SER A 55 -10.84 -3.61 -1.39
N LYS A 56 -11.94 -4.15 -1.93
CA LYS A 56 -12.06 -4.43 -3.36
C LYS A 56 -12.37 -3.17 -4.17
N ASP A 57 -12.91 -2.13 -3.53
CA ASP A 57 -13.61 -1.05 -4.23
C ASP A 57 -12.75 0.20 -4.51
N HIS A 58 -11.60 0.37 -3.83
CA HIS A 58 -10.98 1.70 -3.73
C HIS A 58 -9.46 1.76 -3.87
N ILE A 59 -8.83 0.71 -4.37
CA ILE A 59 -7.38 0.65 -4.43
C ILE A 59 -6.88 0.63 -5.87
N VAL A 60 -6.27 1.74 -6.29
CA VAL A 60 -5.30 1.69 -7.38
C VAL A 60 -3.98 1.19 -6.77
N PRO A 61 -3.42 0.04 -7.21
CA PRO A 61 -2.31 -0.63 -6.52
C PRO A 61 -1.10 0.26 -6.20
N LYS A 62 -0.89 1.33 -6.97
CA LYS A 62 0.28 2.20 -6.91
C LYS A 62 0.12 3.39 -5.96
N THR A 63 -1.08 3.63 -5.40
CA THR A 63 -1.32 4.77 -4.49
C THR A 63 -0.60 4.61 -3.15
N PHE A 64 -0.36 3.38 -2.70
CA PHE A 64 0.37 3.10 -1.45
C PHE A 64 1.84 3.49 -1.47
N LEU A 65 2.44 3.56 -2.66
CA LEU A 65 3.86 3.86 -2.82
C LEU A 65 4.15 5.35 -2.74
N ALA A 66 3.11 6.18 -2.89
CA ALA A 66 3.20 7.61 -2.69
C ALA A 66 3.46 7.92 -1.22
N ASN A 67 3.93 9.13 -0.95
CA ASN A 67 3.98 9.70 0.40
C ASN A 67 3.28 11.07 0.44
N ASP A 68 2.85 11.57 -0.73
CA ASP A 68 2.20 12.87 -0.90
C ASP A 68 1.12 12.81 -2.00
N ILE A 69 0.13 13.69 -1.91
CA ILE A 69 -0.98 13.81 -2.85
C ILE A 69 -1.11 15.27 -3.28
N PHE A 70 -0.78 15.55 -4.53
CA PHE A 70 -0.95 16.88 -5.12
C PHE A 70 -2.31 16.98 -5.80
N LYS A 71 -3.02 18.08 -5.57
CA LYS A 71 -4.34 18.34 -6.15
C LYS A 71 -4.29 19.63 -6.95
N GLN A 72 -4.76 19.60 -8.20
CA GLN A 72 -4.78 20.77 -9.06
C GLN A 72 -6.03 20.80 -9.93
N MET A 73 -6.71 21.94 -9.95
CA MET A 73 -7.76 22.23 -10.93
C MET A 73 -7.14 22.70 -12.23
N ILE A 74 -7.55 22.10 -13.34
CA ILE A 74 -6.98 22.33 -14.67
C ILE A 74 -8.12 22.69 -15.62
N ASN A 75 -7.99 23.84 -16.26
CA ASN A 75 -8.86 24.23 -17.37
C ASN A 75 -8.25 23.68 -18.66
N LEU A 76 -9.01 22.88 -19.41
CA LEU A 76 -8.63 22.52 -20.78
C LEU A 76 -9.78 22.69 -21.75
N LYS A 77 -9.46 22.63 -23.04
CA LYS A 77 -10.47 22.62 -24.10
C LYS A 77 -10.71 21.19 -24.57
N LEU A 78 -11.98 20.82 -24.75
CA LEU A 78 -12.36 19.48 -25.22
C LEU A 78 -11.72 19.18 -26.59
N GLY A 79 -11.04 18.05 -26.71
CA GLY A 79 -10.30 17.65 -27.93
C GLY A 79 -8.86 18.18 -28.03
N TYR A 80 -8.38 18.89 -27.00
CA TYR A 80 -7.01 19.40 -26.92
C TYR A 80 -6.23 18.70 -25.80
N SER A 81 -4.91 18.81 -25.86
CA SER A 81 -4.02 18.38 -24.79
C SER A 81 -3.43 19.58 -24.04
N VAL A 82 -3.12 19.38 -22.77
CA VAL A 82 -2.44 20.36 -21.93
C VAL A 82 -1.34 19.68 -21.13
N TYR A 83 -0.18 20.31 -21.06
CA TYR A 83 0.90 19.87 -20.18
C TYR A 83 0.72 20.48 -18.79
N VAL A 84 0.80 19.64 -17.77
CA VAL A 84 0.65 20.01 -16.36
C VAL A 84 2.03 19.94 -15.72
N ASN A 85 2.51 21.08 -15.22
CA ASN A 85 3.76 21.15 -14.49
C ASN A 85 3.55 20.67 -13.04
N LEU A 86 4.46 19.83 -12.56
CA LEU A 86 4.51 19.35 -11.20
C LEU A 86 5.62 20.07 -10.40
N PRO A 87 5.45 20.25 -9.08
CA PRO A 87 6.51 20.80 -8.23
C PRO A 87 7.83 20.03 -8.33
N GLU A 88 8.96 20.75 -8.30
CA GLU A 88 10.32 20.16 -8.39
C GLU A 88 10.66 19.23 -7.22
N THR A 89 9.88 19.29 -6.14
CA THR A 89 9.99 18.40 -4.97
C THR A 89 9.59 16.96 -5.31
N ILE A 90 8.85 16.72 -6.39
CA ILE A 90 8.43 15.37 -6.79
C ILE A 90 9.60 14.60 -7.39
N LYS A 91 9.87 13.43 -6.81
CA LYS A 91 10.88 12.47 -7.27
C LYS A 91 10.29 11.46 -8.24
N LYS A 92 9.04 11.03 -8.00
CA LYS A 92 8.36 10.01 -8.81
C LYS A 92 6.85 10.20 -8.77
N VAL A 93 6.18 10.01 -9.90
CA VAL A 93 4.72 9.94 -10.00
C VAL A 93 4.32 8.47 -10.09
N TYR A 94 3.35 8.06 -9.28
CA TYR A 94 2.82 6.69 -9.29
C TYR A 94 1.51 6.58 -10.05
N THR A 95 0.58 7.49 -9.78
CA THR A 95 -0.75 7.51 -10.38
C THR A 95 -1.24 8.94 -10.50
N VAL A 96 -1.97 9.23 -11.58
CA VAL A 96 -2.76 10.45 -11.73
C VAL A 96 -4.22 10.04 -11.91
N ASN A 97 -5.06 10.43 -10.96
CA ASN A 97 -6.51 10.27 -11.05
C ASN A 97 -7.11 11.58 -11.57
N LEU A 98 -7.96 11.50 -12.59
CA LEU A 98 -8.61 12.65 -13.20
C LEU A 98 -10.10 12.61 -12.87
N PHE A 99 -10.63 13.73 -12.37
CA PHE A 99 -12.05 13.89 -12.06
C PHE A 99 -12.60 15.06 -12.88
N PRO A 100 -13.44 14.78 -13.88
CA PRO A 100 -14.19 15.82 -14.59
C PRO A 100 -15.12 16.56 -13.63
N PHE A 101 -15.07 17.90 -13.61
CA PHE A 101 -15.92 18.74 -12.76
C PHE A 101 -16.99 19.49 -13.56
N THR A 102 -16.85 19.60 -14.88
CA THR A 102 -17.86 20.24 -15.73
C THR A 102 -18.88 19.21 -16.19
N GLU A 103 -20.17 19.55 -16.16
CA GLU A 103 -21.23 18.68 -16.69
C GLU A 103 -21.00 18.37 -18.18
N GLY A 104 -21.19 17.10 -18.53
CA GLY A 104 -21.03 16.59 -19.89
C GLY A 104 -20.39 15.20 -19.89
N SER A 105 -20.71 14.41 -20.91
CA SER A 105 -20.10 13.10 -21.10
C SER A 105 -18.87 13.26 -22.01
N TYR A 106 -17.66 13.20 -21.45
CA TYR A 106 -16.42 13.26 -22.22
C TYR A 106 -15.35 12.37 -21.56
N LEU A 107 -14.38 11.93 -22.36
CA LEU A 107 -13.30 11.08 -21.91
C LEU A 107 -12.08 11.93 -21.58
N VAL A 108 -11.39 11.58 -20.51
CA VAL A 108 -10.16 12.24 -20.07
C VAL A 108 -9.10 11.19 -19.77
N GLY A 109 -7.87 11.45 -20.19
CA GLY A 109 -6.77 10.52 -20.03
C GLY A 109 -5.47 11.26 -19.76
N THR A 110 -4.50 10.52 -19.22
CA THR A 110 -3.13 11.01 -19.03
C THR A 110 -2.14 10.22 -19.86
N THR A 111 -1.06 10.88 -20.27
CA THR A 111 0.11 10.24 -20.89
C THR A 111 1.39 10.94 -20.43
N GLN A 112 2.54 10.34 -20.73
CA GLN A 112 3.86 10.88 -20.40
C GLN A 112 3.97 11.26 -18.92
N LEU A 113 3.68 10.30 -18.04
CA LEU A 113 3.82 10.49 -16.59
C LEU A 113 5.31 10.61 -16.23
N GLU A 114 5.78 11.84 -16.08
CA GLU A 114 7.15 12.17 -15.70
C GLU A 114 7.18 12.84 -14.31
N LYS A 115 8.37 12.96 -13.72
CA LYS A 115 8.53 13.58 -12.39
C LYS A 115 8.18 15.07 -12.36
N ASN A 116 8.38 15.76 -13.49
CA ASN A 116 8.20 17.19 -13.69
C ASN A 116 6.82 17.55 -14.26
N GLY A 117 6.03 16.56 -14.66
CA GLY A 117 4.71 16.82 -15.22
C GLY A 117 4.13 15.65 -15.98
N PHE A 118 2.98 15.93 -16.59
CA PHE A 118 2.25 14.97 -17.40
C PHE A 118 1.36 15.69 -18.42
N ILE A 119 0.95 14.97 -19.45
CA ILE A 119 -0.02 15.48 -20.43
C ILE A 119 -1.40 14.96 -20.07
N ILE A 120 -2.37 15.87 -19.99
CA ILE A 120 -3.79 15.54 -20.01
C ILE A 120 -4.30 15.69 -21.43
N MET A 121 -5.12 14.74 -21.87
CA MET A 121 -5.89 14.82 -23.10
C MET A 121 -7.37 14.57 -22.82
N SER A 122 -8.22 15.20 -23.62
CA SER A 122 -9.66 14.96 -23.60
C SER A 122 -10.15 14.55 -24.98
N SER A 123 -11.17 13.71 -25.03
CA SER A 123 -11.86 13.33 -26.27
C SER A 123 -13.36 13.26 -26.06
N LEU A 124 -14.09 13.28 -27.17
CA LEU A 124 -15.52 12.98 -27.18
C LEU A 124 -15.72 11.51 -26.77
N ASN A 125 -16.88 11.22 -26.19
CA ASN A 125 -17.43 9.86 -26.14
C ASN A 125 -18.47 9.68 -27.27
N ASP A 126 -19.03 8.48 -27.39
CA ASP A 126 -20.01 8.16 -28.45
C ASP A 126 -21.30 9.00 -28.37
N GLU A 127 -21.55 9.65 -27.23
CA GLU A 127 -22.74 10.46 -26.97
C GLU A 127 -22.49 11.97 -27.10
N THR A 128 -21.24 12.40 -27.30
CA THR A 128 -20.90 13.84 -27.39
C THR A 128 -20.96 14.33 -28.83
N GLU A 129 -21.69 15.41 -29.06
CA GLU A 129 -21.71 16.13 -30.34
C GLU A 129 -20.34 16.74 -30.67
N ILE A 130 -19.93 16.66 -31.94
CA ILE A 130 -18.64 17.16 -32.46
C ILE A 130 -18.48 18.66 -32.20
N GLU A 131 -19.59 19.40 -32.20
CA GLU A 131 -19.70 20.84 -31.90
C GLU A 131 -19.22 21.19 -30.48
N SER A 132 -19.04 20.19 -29.60
CA SER A 132 -18.50 20.40 -28.26
C SER A 132 -16.97 20.52 -28.23
N ILE A 133 -16.26 20.16 -29.31
CA ILE A 133 -14.81 20.37 -29.41
C ILE A 133 -14.49 21.86 -29.22
N GLY A 134 -13.48 22.15 -28.39
CA GLY A 134 -13.04 23.50 -28.08
C GLY A 134 -13.75 24.16 -26.91
N LYS A 135 -14.85 23.58 -26.39
CA LYS A 135 -15.49 24.05 -25.15
C LYS A 135 -14.54 23.88 -23.97
N GLU A 136 -14.57 24.84 -23.05
CA GLU A 136 -13.79 24.76 -21.81
C GLU A 136 -14.39 23.73 -20.87
N ILE A 137 -13.53 22.89 -20.31
CA ILE A 137 -13.85 21.88 -19.31
C ILE A 137 -12.85 21.99 -18.15
N GLN A 138 -13.31 21.64 -16.96
CA GLN A 138 -12.52 21.62 -15.74
C GLN A 138 -12.27 20.19 -15.29
N ILE A 139 -11.01 19.90 -14.97
CA ILE A 139 -10.59 18.62 -14.43
C ILE A 139 -9.83 18.86 -13.14
N LEU A 140 -10.20 18.16 -12.08
CA LEU A 140 -9.37 17.99 -10.91
C LEU A 140 -8.40 16.83 -11.17
N ALA A 141 -7.10 17.13 -11.20
CA ALA A 141 -6.06 16.11 -11.17
C ALA A 141 -5.64 15.85 -9.72
N MET A 142 -5.64 14.58 -9.33
CA MET A 142 -5.05 14.10 -8.08
C MET A 142 -3.83 13.24 -8.40
N VAL A 143 -2.65 13.71 -8.02
CA VAL A 143 -1.36 13.11 -8.35
C VAL A 143 -0.79 12.46 -7.09
N HIS A 144 -0.67 11.13 -7.12
CA HIS A 144 -0.02 10.35 -6.08
C HIS A 144 1.47 10.28 -6.39
N ALA A 145 2.29 10.91 -5.56
CA ALA A 145 3.70 11.11 -5.83
C ALA A 145 4.59 10.75 -4.64
N LYS A 146 5.86 10.49 -4.95
CA LYS A 146 6.95 10.38 -4.01
C LYS A 146 7.71 11.70 -3.96
N THR A 147 7.87 12.30 -2.78
CA THR A 147 8.66 13.53 -2.56
C THR A 147 9.95 13.27 -1.78
N ASP A 148 10.02 12.18 -1.04
CA ASP A 148 11.20 11.74 -0.29
C ASP A 148 11.87 10.51 -0.93
N ASP A 149 13.03 10.14 -0.38
CA ASP A 149 13.89 9.10 -0.95
C ASP A 149 13.87 7.79 -0.14
N TYR A 150 12.84 7.54 0.67
CA TYR A 150 12.80 6.27 1.40
C TYR A 150 12.36 5.13 0.48
N GLU A 151 13.05 4.00 0.53
CA GLU A 151 12.61 2.78 -0.14
C GLU A 151 12.21 1.74 0.91
N GLU A 152 10.97 1.26 0.81
CA GLU A 152 10.46 0.14 1.61
C GLU A 152 10.09 -0.98 0.62
N PRO A 153 11.04 -1.88 0.28
CA PRO A 153 10.86 -2.86 -0.80
C PRO A 153 9.61 -3.73 -0.66
N TRP A 154 9.23 -4.05 0.57
CA TRP A 154 8.03 -4.83 0.85
C TRP A 154 6.75 -4.14 0.36
N LEU A 155 6.68 -2.81 0.40
CA LEU A 155 5.51 -2.03 -0.03
C LEU A 155 5.37 -2.07 -1.55
N HIS A 156 6.50 -1.98 -2.27
CA HIS A 156 6.53 -2.20 -3.73
C HIS A 156 6.06 -3.59 -4.11
N LEU A 157 6.57 -4.62 -3.42
CA LEU A 157 6.17 -6.01 -3.67
C LEU A 157 4.69 -6.25 -3.36
N LEU A 158 4.15 -5.64 -2.31
CA LEU A 158 2.74 -5.73 -1.95
C LEU A 158 1.84 -5.04 -2.98
N SER A 159 2.25 -3.85 -3.43
CA SER A 159 1.60 -3.12 -4.52
C SER A 159 1.54 -3.96 -5.80
N TYR A 160 2.66 -4.56 -6.19
CA TYR A 160 2.68 -5.46 -7.36
C TYR A 160 1.85 -6.72 -7.15
N ALA A 161 1.84 -7.30 -5.94
CA ALA A 161 1.00 -8.46 -5.64
C ALA A 161 -0.49 -8.17 -5.87
N LEU A 162 -0.95 -6.96 -5.53
CA LEU A 162 -2.32 -6.52 -5.79
C LEU A 162 -2.57 -6.24 -7.27
N GLU A 163 -1.61 -5.64 -7.99
CA GLU A 163 -1.71 -5.45 -9.44
C GLU A 163 -1.87 -6.79 -10.18
N GLN A 164 -1.13 -7.82 -9.76
CA GLN A 164 -1.26 -9.18 -10.32
C GLN A 164 -2.59 -9.83 -9.94
N TYR A 165 -3.07 -9.64 -8.70
CA TYR A 165 -4.40 -10.13 -8.31
C TYR A 165 -5.51 -9.53 -9.19
N ASN A 166 -5.47 -8.21 -9.42
CA ASN A 166 -6.44 -7.50 -10.26
C ASN A 166 -6.33 -7.88 -11.75
N SER A 167 -5.16 -8.34 -12.18
CA SER A 167 -4.91 -8.80 -13.56
C SER A 167 -5.17 -10.31 -13.73
N GLU A 168 -5.77 -10.97 -12.73
CA GLU A 168 -6.05 -12.40 -12.70
C GLU A 168 -4.81 -13.33 -12.70
N ASP A 169 -3.59 -12.78 -12.55
CA ASP A 169 -2.37 -13.56 -12.31
C ASP A 169 -2.26 -13.91 -10.81
N TYR A 170 -3.14 -14.81 -10.39
CA TYR A 170 -3.28 -15.25 -9.01
C TYR A 170 -2.03 -15.94 -8.47
N MET A 171 -1.28 -16.65 -9.33
CA MET A 171 -0.08 -17.36 -8.91
C MET A 171 1.05 -16.37 -8.58
N THR A 172 1.29 -15.39 -9.44
CA THR A 172 2.28 -14.35 -9.20
C THR A 172 1.88 -13.49 -8.00
N SER A 173 0.58 -13.19 -7.84
CA SER A 173 0.06 -12.49 -6.65
C SER A 173 0.40 -13.20 -5.33
N VAL A 174 0.20 -14.53 -5.25
CA VAL A 174 0.55 -15.32 -4.05
C VAL A 174 2.06 -15.23 -3.75
N LEU A 175 2.90 -15.39 -4.77
CA LEU A 175 4.35 -15.34 -4.62
C LEU A 175 4.82 -13.97 -4.13
N LEU A 176 4.40 -12.89 -4.81
CA LEU A 176 4.77 -11.53 -4.45
C LEU A 176 4.28 -11.13 -3.06
N SER A 177 3.09 -11.58 -2.65
CA SER A 177 2.58 -11.36 -1.29
C SER A 177 3.53 -11.98 -0.25
N GLN A 178 3.98 -13.22 -0.44
CA GLN A 178 4.89 -13.87 0.51
C GLN A 178 6.29 -13.24 0.50
N ILE A 179 6.81 -12.87 -0.68
CA ILE A 179 8.10 -12.18 -0.80
C ILE A 179 8.01 -10.80 -0.12
N SER A 180 6.88 -10.10 -0.18
CA SER A 180 6.65 -8.85 0.55
C SER A 180 6.78 -9.05 2.07
N LEU A 181 6.15 -10.08 2.64
CA LEU A 181 6.30 -10.39 4.08
C LEU A 181 7.76 -10.68 4.45
N GLU A 182 8.45 -11.49 3.64
CA GLU A 182 9.87 -11.80 3.84
C GLU A 182 10.74 -10.55 3.80
N ALA A 183 10.56 -9.69 2.80
CA ALA A 183 11.28 -8.43 2.68
C ALA A 183 11.03 -7.49 3.87
N TYR A 184 9.79 -7.41 4.37
CA TYR A 184 9.46 -6.62 5.56
C TYR A 184 10.19 -7.14 6.80
N VAL A 185 10.12 -8.45 7.04
CA VAL A 185 10.72 -9.11 8.20
C VAL A 185 12.24 -8.97 8.18
N ASP A 186 12.87 -9.23 7.04
CA ASP A 186 14.32 -9.17 6.89
C ASP A 186 14.83 -7.73 7.07
N THR A 187 14.13 -6.74 6.49
CA THR A 187 14.47 -5.33 6.67
C THR A 187 14.32 -4.91 8.13
N THR A 188 13.26 -5.36 8.80
CA THR A 188 12.96 -4.99 10.20
C THR A 188 13.96 -5.62 11.17
N LEU A 189 14.27 -6.91 11.01
CA LEU A 189 15.28 -7.60 11.81
C LEU A 189 16.66 -7.00 11.58
N THR A 190 17.02 -6.69 10.33
CA THR A 190 18.30 -6.04 9.99
C THR A 190 18.44 -4.71 10.70
N LYS A 191 17.43 -3.83 10.62
CA LYS A 191 17.43 -2.55 11.35
C LYS A 191 17.56 -2.76 12.87
N GLY A 192 16.78 -3.68 13.45
CA GLY A 192 16.83 -3.99 14.88
C GLY A 192 18.17 -4.54 15.36
N TYR A 193 18.81 -5.43 14.59
CA TYR A 193 20.11 -5.98 14.95
C TYR A 193 21.23 -4.94 14.83
N LYS A 194 21.16 -4.03 13.85
CA LYS A 194 22.09 -2.89 13.74
C LYS A 194 21.99 -1.97 14.96
N GLU A 195 20.77 -1.69 15.42
CA GLU A 195 20.54 -0.84 16.60
C GLU A 195 21.15 -1.40 17.89
N ILE A 196 21.30 -2.72 18.00
CA ILE A 196 21.98 -3.36 19.15
C ILE A 196 23.48 -3.64 18.90
N GLY A 197 24.03 -3.18 17.78
CA GLY A 197 25.47 -3.17 17.50
C GLY A 197 26.04 -4.38 16.74
N LEU A 198 25.21 -5.19 16.08
CA LEU A 198 25.72 -6.23 15.18
C LEU A 198 26.19 -5.64 13.85
N ASP A 199 27.23 -6.21 13.26
CA ASP A 199 27.75 -5.82 11.95
C ASP A 199 26.94 -6.44 10.78
N ASP A 200 27.05 -5.83 9.60
CA ASP A 200 26.27 -6.18 8.42
C ASP A 200 26.52 -7.62 7.92
N ASP A 201 27.75 -8.13 7.99
CA ASP A 201 28.09 -9.49 7.51
C ASP A 201 27.49 -10.55 8.45
N SER A 202 27.60 -10.34 9.76
CA SER A 202 26.96 -11.20 10.77
C SER A 202 25.44 -11.23 10.62
N ILE A 203 24.81 -10.07 10.41
CA ILE A 203 23.35 -9.97 10.20
C ILE A 203 22.95 -10.71 8.94
N SER A 204 23.61 -10.47 7.80
CA SER A 204 23.26 -11.10 6.52
C SER A 204 23.30 -12.61 6.62
N ARG A 205 24.39 -13.18 7.15
CA ARG A 205 24.54 -14.63 7.32
C ARG A 205 23.45 -15.23 8.21
N PHE A 206 23.10 -14.53 9.28
CA PHE A 206 22.09 -15.00 10.22
C PHE A 206 20.68 -14.95 9.62
N ILE A 207 20.34 -13.88 8.90
CA ILE A 207 19.04 -13.73 8.24
C ILE A 207 18.91 -14.72 7.08
N GLU A 208 19.96 -14.95 6.28
CA GLU A 208 19.93 -15.93 5.19
C GLU A 208 19.82 -17.38 5.66
N ALA A 209 20.49 -17.73 6.76
CA ALA A 209 20.48 -19.09 7.29
C ALA A 209 19.16 -19.47 7.99
N THR A 210 18.29 -18.50 8.29
CA THR A 210 17.04 -18.72 9.02
C THR A 210 15.84 -18.79 8.10
N HIS A 211 14.91 -19.70 8.41
CA HIS A 211 13.66 -19.82 7.66
C HIS A 211 12.56 -18.92 8.25
N MET A 212 11.58 -18.58 7.42
CA MET A 212 10.53 -17.61 7.77
C MET A 212 9.84 -17.85 9.12
N PRO A 213 9.35 -19.06 9.46
CA PRO A 213 8.80 -19.35 10.79
C PRO A 213 9.67 -18.96 11.98
N VAL A 214 11.00 -19.14 11.89
CA VAL A 214 11.94 -18.72 12.95
C VAL A 214 12.07 -17.20 12.98
N LYS A 215 12.18 -16.56 11.81
CA LYS A 215 12.27 -15.10 11.70
C LYS A 215 11.07 -14.41 12.34
N VAL A 216 9.87 -14.78 11.95
CA VAL A 216 8.61 -14.11 12.36
C VAL A 216 8.15 -14.42 13.78
N ASN A 217 8.68 -15.49 14.39
CA ASN A 217 8.29 -15.89 15.74
C ASN A 217 9.41 -15.72 16.75
N SER A 218 10.55 -16.36 16.55
CA SER A 218 11.65 -16.32 17.52
C SER A 218 12.40 -14.99 17.44
N LEU A 219 12.84 -14.59 16.24
CA LEU A 219 13.70 -13.42 16.09
C LEU A 219 12.94 -12.11 16.35
N MET A 220 11.76 -11.96 15.75
CA MET A 220 10.89 -10.80 16.00
C MET A 220 10.48 -10.69 17.48
N SER A 221 10.22 -11.82 18.16
CA SER A 221 9.85 -11.80 19.58
C SER A 221 11.02 -11.39 20.45
N ASN A 222 12.24 -11.83 20.12
CA ASN A 222 13.43 -11.50 20.90
C ASN A 222 13.82 -10.03 20.76
N LEU A 223 13.73 -9.47 19.55
CA LEU A 223 14.11 -8.06 19.28
C LEU A 223 13.03 -7.06 19.69
N PHE A 224 11.76 -7.37 19.39
CA PHE A 224 10.66 -6.41 19.44
C PHE A 224 9.48 -6.87 20.31
N GLY A 225 9.56 -8.04 20.94
CA GLY A 225 8.47 -8.57 21.78
C GLY A 225 7.20 -8.91 21.00
N THR A 226 7.26 -9.06 19.67
CA THR A 226 6.13 -9.41 18.81
C THR A 226 6.38 -10.67 18.00
N LYS A 227 5.35 -11.46 17.73
CA LYS A 227 5.43 -12.69 16.94
C LYS A 227 4.14 -12.94 16.16
N LEU A 228 4.25 -13.56 15.00
CA LEU A 228 3.05 -13.94 14.22
C LEU A 228 2.21 -15.02 14.89
N ALA A 229 2.79 -15.89 15.73
CA ALA A 229 2.05 -16.93 16.44
C ALA A 229 0.95 -16.42 17.38
N THR A 230 0.94 -15.13 17.74
CA THR A 230 -0.16 -14.51 18.51
C THR A 230 -1.26 -13.91 17.63
N MET A 231 -1.06 -13.86 16.32
CA MET A 231 -2.04 -13.35 15.37
C MET A 231 -3.23 -14.32 15.23
N LYS A 232 -4.46 -13.78 15.18
CA LYS A 232 -5.70 -14.58 15.10
C LYS A 232 -5.71 -15.59 13.95
N ASN A 233 -5.18 -15.22 12.78
CA ASN A 233 -5.11 -16.03 11.57
C ASN A 233 -3.73 -16.65 11.32
N TYR A 234 -2.90 -16.84 12.35
CA TYR A 234 -1.59 -17.49 12.22
C TYR A 234 -1.65 -18.86 11.53
N ASN A 235 -2.65 -19.68 11.90
CA ASN A 235 -2.83 -21.01 11.31
C ASN A 235 -3.08 -20.94 9.80
N ASP A 236 -3.77 -19.91 9.32
CA ASP A 236 -4.01 -19.74 7.88
C ASP A 236 -2.69 -19.39 7.18
N TRP A 237 -1.88 -18.49 7.76
CA TRP A 237 -0.56 -18.17 7.23
C TRP A 237 0.33 -19.41 7.13
N GLU A 238 0.57 -20.10 8.24
CA GLU A 238 1.55 -21.20 8.31
C GLU A 238 1.10 -22.41 7.49
N LYS A 239 -0.15 -22.87 7.68
CA LYS A 239 -0.61 -24.14 7.12
C LYS A 239 -1.11 -24.02 5.69
N LYS A 240 -1.58 -22.84 5.29
CA LYS A 240 -2.14 -22.62 3.94
C LYS A 240 -1.21 -21.77 3.11
N VAL A 241 -0.95 -20.51 3.50
CA VAL A 241 -0.29 -19.54 2.61
C VAL A 241 1.19 -19.88 2.38
N LEU A 242 1.95 -20.11 3.46
CA LEU A 242 3.37 -20.48 3.36
C LEU A 242 3.55 -21.81 2.62
N LYS A 243 2.68 -22.79 2.91
CA LYS A 243 2.65 -24.07 2.20
C LYS A 243 2.35 -23.89 0.72
N MET A 244 1.39 -23.03 0.38
CA MET A 244 0.99 -22.75 -1.00
C MET A 244 2.15 -22.13 -1.79
N ARG A 245 2.86 -21.14 -1.22
CA ARG A 245 4.06 -20.57 -1.84
C ARG A 245 5.13 -21.62 -2.13
N ASN A 246 5.40 -22.52 -1.20
CA ASN A 246 6.38 -23.58 -1.42
C ASN A 246 5.91 -24.57 -2.51
N LEU A 247 4.62 -24.90 -2.56
CA LEU A 247 4.07 -25.75 -3.61
C LEU A 247 4.18 -25.09 -5.00
N ILE A 248 3.89 -23.79 -5.11
CA ILE A 248 4.04 -23.02 -6.35
C ILE A 248 5.52 -22.96 -6.76
N ALA A 249 6.41 -22.56 -5.85
CA ALA A 249 7.85 -22.40 -6.12
C ALA A 249 8.53 -23.70 -6.58
N HIS A 250 8.03 -24.86 -6.13
CA HIS A 250 8.52 -26.17 -6.55
C HIS A 250 7.74 -26.80 -7.72
N GLY A 251 6.86 -26.03 -8.38
CA GLY A 251 6.07 -26.51 -9.53
C GLY A 251 5.01 -27.57 -9.18
N LYS A 252 4.71 -27.78 -7.90
CA LYS A 252 3.72 -28.77 -7.42
C LYS A 252 2.29 -28.23 -7.41
N LYS A 253 2.11 -26.91 -7.53
CA LYS A 253 0.82 -26.24 -7.73
C LYS A 253 0.96 -25.27 -8.90
N THR A 254 0.23 -25.55 -9.98
CA THR A 254 0.27 -24.78 -11.24
C THR A 254 -0.99 -23.95 -11.47
N VAL A 255 -2.03 -24.16 -10.66
CA VAL A 255 -3.29 -23.40 -10.71
C VAL A 255 -3.61 -22.87 -9.32
N VAL A 256 -3.86 -21.57 -9.24
CA VAL A 256 -4.27 -20.84 -8.04
C VAL A 256 -5.61 -20.18 -8.34
N THR A 257 -6.59 -20.38 -7.47
CA THR A 257 -7.91 -19.74 -7.60
C THR A 257 -7.89 -18.31 -7.08
N GLU A 258 -8.84 -17.47 -7.51
CA GLU A 258 -9.02 -16.10 -6.97
C GLU A 258 -9.13 -16.13 -5.43
N ALA A 259 -9.91 -17.07 -4.87
CA ALA A 259 -10.10 -17.19 -3.43
C ALA A 259 -8.81 -17.54 -2.68
N GLU A 260 -7.95 -18.38 -3.27
CA GLU A 260 -6.64 -18.70 -2.71
C GLU A 260 -5.69 -17.50 -2.75
N ALA A 261 -5.67 -16.75 -3.87
CA ALA A 261 -4.86 -15.55 -3.98
C ALA A 261 -5.32 -14.45 -3.01
N LYS A 262 -6.64 -14.23 -2.90
CA LYS A 262 -7.20 -13.27 -1.94
C LYS A 262 -6.87 -13.65 -0.51
N MET A 263 -7.01 -14.93 -0.15
CA MET A 263 -6.63 -15.41 1.19
C MET A 263 -5.13 -15.18 1.47
N ALA A 264 -4.27 -15.48 0.50
CA ALA A 264 -2.83 -15.28 0.62
C ALA A 264 -2.47 -13.80 0.84
N TYR A 265 -3.01 -12.92 -0.01
CA TYR A 265 -2.81 -11.48 0.09
C TYR A 265 -3.32 -10.94 1.43
N ASP A 266 -4.56 -11.26 1.81
CA ASP A 266 -5.16 -10.75 3.06
C ASP A 266 -4.39 -11.20 4.30
N THR A 267 -3.93 -12.45 4.31
CA THR A 267 -3.16 -13.01 5.41
C THR A 267 -1.78 -12.37 5.51
N VAL A 268 -1.14 -12.04 4.38
CA VAL A 268 0.13 -11.31 4.35
C VAL A 268 -0.06 -9.89 4.88
N VAL A 269 -1.10 -9.19 4.44
CA VAL A 269 -1.43 -7.85 4.94
C VAL A 269 -1.62 -7.89 6.46
N ASP A 270 -2.41 -8.84 6.99
CA ASP A 270 -2.55 -8.99 8.44
C ASP A 270 -1.22 -9.24 9.14
N SER A 271 -0.37 -10.10 8.57
CA SER A 271 0.91 -10.47 9.15
C SER A 271 1.86 -9.28 9.24
N ILE A 272 1.99 -8.51 8.16
CA ILE A 272 2.85 -7.33 8.11
C ILE A 272 2.36 -6.30 9.15
N PHE A 273 1.07 -5.98 9.16
CA PHE A 273 0.54 -4.94 10.05
C PHE A 273 0.52 -5.37 11.52
N HIS A 274 0.32 -6.65 11.83
CA HIS A 274 0.49 -7.19 13.19
C HIS A 274 1.92 -6.98 13.70
N LEU A 275 2.92 -7.20 12.84
CA LEU A 275 4.31 -6.97 13.19
C LEU A 275 4.65 -5.47 13.28
N ILE A 276 4.14 -4.63 12.37
CA ILE A 276 4.32 -3.16 12.42
C ILE A 276 3.79 -2.62 13.75
N GLU A 277 2.56 -2.99 14.11
CA GLU A 277 1.94 -2.56 15.38
C GLU A 277 2.75 -3.03 16.59
N GLY A 278 3.21 -4.28 16.59
CA GLY A 278 4.06 -4.82 17.65
C GLY A 278 5.38 -4.06 17.81
N VAL A 279 6.03 -3.73 16.69
CA VAL A 279 7.29 -2.96 16.66
C VAL A 279 7.07 -1.52 17.13
N ASP A 280 5.97 -0.87 16.71
CA ASP A 280 5.62 0.47 17.18
C ASP A 280 5.43 0.52 18.69
N ASN A 281 4.65 -0.43 19.22
CA ASN A 281 4.38 -0.55 20.65
C ASN A 281 5.65 -0.86 21.47
N HIS A 282 6.63 -1.56 20.89
CA HIS A 282 7.94 -1.75 21.51
C HIS A 282 8.72 -0.44 21.65
N TYR A 283 8.79 0.35 20.58
CA TYR A 283 9.49 1.64 20.63
C TYR A 283 8.80 2.64 21.55
N LYS A 284 7.46 2.69 21.56
CA LYS A 284 6.69 3.53 22.49
C LYS A 284 6.98 3.18 23.95
N ARG A 285 7.07 1.90 24.30
CA ARG A 285 7.43 1.44 25.66
C ARG A 285 8.86 1.83 26.04
N LYS A 286 9.84 1.60 25.16
CA LYS A 286 11.23 2.01 25.41
C LYS A 286 11.36 3.52 25.67
N LEU A 287 10.61 4.34 24.93
CA LEU A 287 10.61 5.80 25.13
C LEU A 287 9.97 6.22 26.45
N SER A 288 9.00 5.46 26.98
CA SER A 288 8.39 5.75 28.28
C SER A 288 9.26 5.33 29.47
N GLU A 289 10.25 4.45 29.25
CA GLU A 289 11.17 3.93 30.27
C GLU A 289 12.48 4.73 30.35
N ALA A 290 12.78 5.56 29.36
CA ALA A 290 13.99 6.39 29.25
C ALA A 290 13.76 7.82 29.78
#